data_AF-A0A9Q1BQ54-F1
#
_entry.id   AF-A0A9Q1BQ54-F1
#
_cell.length_a   1.000
_cell.length_b   1.000
_cell.length_c   1.000
_cell.angle_alpha   90.00
_cell.angle_beta   90.00
_cell.angle_gamma   90.00
#
_symmetry.space_group_name_H-M   'P 1'
#
loop_
_entity.id
_entity.type
_entity.pdbx_description
1 polymer ?
#
loop_
_entity_poly.entity_id
_entity_poly.type
_entity_poly.pdbx_seq_one_letter_code
_entity_poly.pdbx_strand_id
1 'polypeptide(L)'
;MQTEQAKIFSSSYLVNNLVSPVRFYDAVRKIPSKAIVIEIAPHGFMQGMLKRSLHSESDCISLMSKREPDNLRYFMSKIGQLFTLGLTLDLKKLYPPIEYPVGTGTPMLSPGIKWDHSRGWVVPSWEEFLPDSSIFTKTISKWHIFVLLVGYISLKQLSLD
;
A
#
# COMPACT_ATOMS: atom_id res chain seq x y z
N MET A 1 -2.35 15.50 -40.96
CA MET A 1 -1.20 15.00 -41.73
C MET A 1 0.06 15.42 -40.99
N GLN A 2 0.80 14.49 -40.38
CA GLN A 2 2.07 14.82 -39.72
C GLN A 2 3.09 15.14 -40.82
N THR A 3 3.57 16.38 -40.88
CA THR A 3 4.64 16.76 -41.81
C THR A 3 5.94 16.07 -41.40
N GLU A 4 6.75 15.68 -42.38
CA GLU A 4 8.01 14.97 -42.15
C GLU A 4 8.97 15.72 -41.21
N GLN A 5 8.89 17.06 -41.23
CA GLN A 5 9.64 17.97 -40.36
C GLN A 5 9.29 17.87 -38.88
N ALA A 6 8.10 17.37 -38.52
CA ALA A 6 7.67 17.23 -37.12
C ALA A 6 8.19 15.96 -36.43
N LYS A 7 8.95 15.11 -37.13
CA LYS A 7 9.54 13.89 -36.57
C LYS A 7 10.81 14.13 -35.76
N ILE A 8 11.49 15.26 -35.97
CA ILE A 8 12.78 15.58 -35.37
C ILE A 8 12.80 17.00 -34.79
N PHE A 9 13.58 17.20 -33.73
CA PHE A 9 13.82 18.52 -33.15
C PHE A 9 14.86 19.29 -33.97
N SER A 10 14.40 19.98 -35.03
CA SER A 10 15.24 20.75 -35.97
C SER A 10 15.07 22.26 -35.81
N SER A 11 15.99 23.05 -36.40
CA SER A 11 15.84 24.50 -36.49
C SER A 11 14.54 24.88 -37.22
N SER A 12 14.19 24.16 -38.28
CA SER A 12 12.92 24.34 -39.00
C SER A 12 11.71 24.06 -38.10
N TYR A 13 11.77 23.05 -37.22
CA TYR A 13 10.70 22.79 -36.25
C TYR A 13 10.53 23.94 -35.25
N LEU A 14 11.64 24.49 -34.73
CA LEU A 14 11.59 25.63 -33.80
C LEU A 14 11.03 26.89 -34.45
N VAL A 15 11.46 27.20 -35.68
CA VAL A 15 10.89 28.32 -36.46
C VAL A 15 9.40 28.09 -36.68
N ASN A 16 9.00 26.88 -37.07
CA ASN A 16 7.59 26.54 -37.27
C ASN A 16 6.79 26.66 -35.97
N ASN A 17 7.32 26.24 -34.83
CA ASN A 17 6.69 26.38 -33.51
C ASN A 17 6.48 27.85 -33.13
N LEU A 18 7.39 28.74 -33.53
CA LEU A 18 7.30 30.18 -33.27
C LEU A 18 6.25 30.87 -34.16
N VAL A 19 6.18 30.53 -35.45
CA VAL A 19 5.30 31.22 -36.42
C VAL A 19 3.92 30.60 -36.56
N SER A 20 3.75 29.31 -36.21
CA SER A 20 2.48 28.61 -36.35
C SER A 20 1.64 28.68 -35.06
N PRO A 21 0.31 28.64 -35.16
CA PRO A 21 -0.56 28.52 -34.00
C PRO A 21 -0.28 27.26 -33.17
N VAL A 22 -0.22 27.41 -31.84
CA VAL A 22 -0.01 26.29 -30.91
C VAL A 22 -1.30 25.49 -30.78
N ARG A 23 -1.29 24.25 -31.28
CA ARG A 23 -2.44 23.32 -31.25
C ARG A 23 -2.58 22.58 -29.91
N PHE A 24 -2.70 23.34 -28.82
CA PHE A 24 -2.69 22.79 -27.46
C PHE A 24 -3.87 21.84 -27.18
N TYR A 25 -5.09 22.25 -27.53
CA TYR A 25 -6.31 21.47 -27.27
C TYR A 25 -6.28 20.08 -27.94
N ASP A 26 -5.82 20.01 -29.19
CA ASP A 26 -5.68 18.75 -29.93
C ASP A 26 -4.69 17.78 -29.29
N ALA A 27 -3.68 18.30 -28.60
CA ALA A 27 -2.70 17.49 -27.87
C ALA A 27 -3.28 16.99 -26.54
N VAL A 28 -3.95 17.87 -25.78
CA VAL A 28 -4.54 17.51 -24.48
C VAL A 28 -5.62 16.44 -24.62
N ARG A 29 -6.42 16.47 -25.69
CA ARG A 29 -7.45 15.44 -25.98
C ARG A 29 -6.89 14.03 -26.19
N LYS A 30 -5.58 13.88 -26.37
CA LYS A 30 -4.93 12.57 -26.51
C LYS A 30 -4.45 12.00 -25.17
N ILE A 31 -4.49 12.79 -24.10
CA ILE A 31 -4.13 12.34 -22.75
C ILE A 31 -5.21 11.35 -22.29
N PRO A 32 -4.84 10.15 -21.79
CA PRO A 32 -5.81 9.15 -21.36
C PRO A 32 -6.59 9.60 -20.12
N SER A 33 -7.70 8.91 -19.82
CA SER A 33 -8.39 9.06 -18.53
C SER A 33 -7.51 8.60 -17.37
N LYS A 34 -7.80 9.09 -16.15
CA LYS A 34 -7.02 8.82 -14.93
C LYS A 34 -5.53 9.16 -15.04
N ALA A 35 -5.18 10.15 -15.88
CA ALA A 35 -3.82 10.62 -16.00
C ALA A 35 -3.47 11.62 -14.90
N ILE A 36 -2.21 11.61 -14.48
CA ILE A 36 -1.64 12.62 -13.58
C ILE A 36 -0.78 13.55 -14.42
N VAL A 37 -1.28 14.76 -14.67
CA VAL A 37 -0.66 15.77 -15.53
C VAL A 37 0.13 16.75 -14.67
N ILE A 38 1.43 16.83 -14.93
CA ILE A 38 2.35 17.71 -14.20
C ILE A 38 2.71 18.92 -15.07
N GLU A 39 2.38 20.12 -14.61
CA GLU A 39 2.77 21.37 -15.26
C GLU A 39 4.17 21.78 -14.82
N ILE A 40 5.11 21.81 -15.78
CA ILE A 40 6.49 22.25 -15.57
C ILE A 40 6.61 23.70 -16.02
N ALA A 41 6.42 24.62 -15.08
CA ALA A 41 6.46 26.05 -15.32
C ALA A 41 6.84 26.80 -14.02
N PRO A 42 7.35 28.04 -14.10
CA PRO A 42 7.65 28.86 -12.92
C PRO A 42 6.40 29.23 -12.10
N HIS A 43 5.21 29.05 -12.66
CA HIS A 43 3.92 29.10 -11.96
C HIS A 43 2.84 28.41 -12.79
N GLY A 44 1.81 27.89 -12.12
CA GLY A 44 0.70 27.16 -12.75
C GLY A 44 -0.28 28.03 -13.53
N PHE A 45 0.16 28.59 -14.65
CA PHE A 45 -0.67 29.46 -15.50
C PHE A 45 -1.73 28.67 -16.27
N MET A 46 -1.41 27.45 -16.71
CA MET A 46 -2.27 26.67 -17.60
C MET A 46 -3.32 25.82 -16.87
N GLN A 47 -3.27 25.77 -15.53
CA GLN A 47 -4.15 24.97 -14.67
C GLN A 47 -5.63 25.10 -15.02
N GLY A 48 -6.13 26.33 -15.20
CA GLY A 48 -7.55 26.55 -15.49
C GLY A 48 -7.99 26.01 -16.84
N MET A 49 -7.13 26.08 -17.86
CA MET A 49 -7.41 25.54 -19.19
C MET A 49 -7.23 24.01 -19.22
N LEU A 50 -6.18 23.49 -18.58
CA LEU A 50 -5.92 22.06 -18.48
C LEU A 50 -7.07 21.33 -17.80
N LYS A 51 -7.54 21.81 -16.64
CA LYS A 51 -8.65 21.20 -15.90
C LYS A 51 -9.97 21.17 -16.68
N ARG A 52 -10.20 22.13 -17.60
CA ARG A 52 -11.38 22.12 -18.48
C ARG A 52 -11.24 21.18 -19.69
N SER A 53 -10.01 20.88 -20.09
CA SER A 53 -9.72 20.11 -21.30
C SER A 53 -9.42 18.63 -21.03
N LEU A 54 -8.97 18.31 -19.81
CA LEU A 54 -8.68 16.95 -19.36
C LEU A 54 -9.96 16.20 -18.97
N HIS A 55 -9.85 14.88 -18.87
CA HIS A 55 -10.92 14.03 -18.32
C HIS A 55 -11.18 14.37 -16.84
N SER A 56 -12.43 14.21 -16.39
CA SER A 56 -12.85 14.52 -15.01
C SER A 56 -12.13 13.70 -13.93
N GLU A 57 -11.63 12.51 -14.28
CA GLU A 57 -10.87 11.62 -13.40
C GLU A 57 -9.35 11.90 -13.44
N SER A 58 -8.89 12.89 -14.20
CA SER A 58 -7.47 13.22 -14.31
C SER A 58 -7.08 14.35 -13.36
N ASP A 59 -5.94 14.19 -12.71
CA ASP A 59 -5.37 15.19 -11.84
C ASP A 59 -4.43 16.11 -12.63
N CYS A 60 -4.47 17.41 -12.33
CA CYS A 60 -3.54 18.38 -12.89
C CYS A 60 -2.84 19.12 -11.75
N ILE A 61 -1.51 18.98 -11.69
CA ILE A 61 -0.66 19.45 -10.61
C ILE A 61 0.35 20.48 -11.14
N SER A 62 0.33 21.69 -10.59
CA SER A 62 1.38 22.68 -10.80
C SER A 62 2.46 22.56 -9.75
N LEU A 63 3.73 22.58 -10.15
CA LEU A 63 4.88 22.45 -9.25
C LEU A 63 5.30 23.77 -8.57
N MET A 64 4.90 24.91 -9.14
CA MET A 64 5.22 26.25 -8.62
C MET A 64 3.99 27.16 -8.63
N SER A 65 4.01 28.21 -7.81
CA SER A 65 2.95 29.20 -7.72
C SER A 65 3.52 30.60 -7.53
N LYS A 66 3.11 31.53 -8.41
CA LYS A 66 3.46 32.95 -8.31
C LYS A 66 2.93 33.60 -7.02
N ARG A 67 1.85 33.04 -6.45
CA ARG A 67 1.20 33.57 -5.25
C ARG A 67 1.88 33.10 -3.96
N GLU A 68 2.74 32.10 -4.05
CA GLU A 68 3.40 31.53 -2.88
C GLU A 68 4.75 32.22 -2.64
N PRO A 69 5.00 32.72 -1.41
CA PRO A 69 6.27 33.34 -1.08
C PRO A 69 7.41 32.30 -0.99
N ASP A 70 7.10 31.08 -0.55
CA ASP A 70 8.05 29.97 -0.45
C ASP A 70 7.69 28.86 -1.44
N ASN A 71 8.25 28.96 -2.65
CA ASN A 71 8.04 27.97 -3.69
C ASN A 71 8.74 26.64 -3.41
N LEU A 72 9.76 26.60 -2.55
CA LEU A 72 10.40 25.33 -2.17
C LEU A 72 9.43 24.51 -1.31
N ARG A 73 8.82 25.13 -0.29
CA ARG A 73 7.79 24.48 0.52
C ARG A 73 6.57 24.09 -0.32
N TYR A 74 6.14 24.97 -1.23
CA TYR A 74 5.05 24.65 -2.16
C TYR A 74 5.38 23.42 -3.01
N PHE A 75 6.56 23.40 -3.63
CA PHE A 75 7.03 22.28 -4.44
C PHE A 75 7.06 20.97 -3.65
N MET A 76 7.62 20.97 -2.43
CA MET A 76 7.67 19.78 -1.57
C MET A 76 6.26 19.28 -1.19
N SER A 77 5.30 20.19 -0.97
CA SER A 77 3.90 19.83 -0.77
C SER A 77 3.29 19.15 -2.02
N LYS A 78 3.64 19.61 -3.22
CA LYS A 78 3.20 19.00 -4.49
C LYS A 78 3.82 17.65 -4.76
N ILE A 79 5.07 17.44 -4.36
CA ILE A 79 5.70 16.12 -4.34
C ILE A 79 4.94 15.16 -3.40
N GLY A 80 4.57 15.61 -2.21
CA GLY A 80 3.72 14.84 -1.30
C GLY A 80 2.34 14.52 -1.90
N GLN A 81 1.72 15.48 -2.58
CA GLN A 81 0.45 15.26 -3.29
C GLN A 81 0.60 14.19 -4.39
N LEU A 82 1.67 14.23 -5.18
CA LEU A 82 1.95 13.20 -6.19
C LEU A 82 2.10 11.80 -5.57
N PHE A 83 2.74 11.71 -4.40
CA PHE A 83 2.85 10.45 -3.66
C PHE A 83 1.47 9.91 -3.24
N THR A 84 0.57 10.78 -2.75
CA THR A 84 -0.80 10.37 -2.39
C THR A 84 -1.63 9.91 -3.60
N LEU A 85 -1.28 10.35 -4.81
CA LEU A 85 -1.89 9.89 -6.06
C LEU A 85 -1.29 8.56 -6.57
N GLY A 86 -0.35 7.96 -5.82
CA GLY A 86 0.24 6.66 -6.13
C GLY A 86 1.57 6.71 -6.88
N LEU A 87 2.17 7.89 -7.11
CA LEU A 87 3.51 7.96 -7.69
C LEU A 87 4.56 7.58 -6.65
N THR A 88 5.48 6.71 -7.04
CA THR A 88 6.69 6.45 -6.26
C THR A 88 7.80 7.39 -6.72
N LEU A 89 8.27 8.25 -5.81
CA LEU A 89 9.30 9.26 -6.11
C LEU A 89 10.54 9.00 -5.26
N ASP A 90 11.71 8.98 -5.89
CA ASP A 90 12.99 8.88 -5.18
C ASP A 90 13.49 10.27 -4.75
N LEU A 91 13.13 10.67 -3.53
CA LEU A 91 13.50 11.97 -2.98
C LEU A 91 14.97 12.07 -2.57
N LYS A 92 15.71 10.95 -2.52
CA LYS A 92 17.12 10.96 -2.11
C LYS A 92 17.99 11.80 -3.05
N LYS A 93 17.58 11.92 -4.31
CA LYS A 93 18.27 12.73 -5.33
C LYS A 93 18.14 14.24 -5.13
N LEU A 94 17.21 14.69 -4.28
CA LEU A 94 17.00 16.11 -4.00
C LEU A 94 17.93 16.64 -2.90
N TYR A 95 18.59 15.74 -2.16
CA TYR A 95 19.44 16.09 -1.04
C TYR A 95 20.82 15.44 -1.20
N PRO A 96 21.85 15.94 -0.50
CA PRO A 96 23.13 15.27 -0.43
C PRO A 96 22.98 13.80 0.00
N PRO A 97 23.85 12.90 -0.47
CA PRO A 97 23.83 11.51 -0.06
C PRO A 97 24.03 11.40 1.46
N ILE A 98 23.29 10.49 2.08
CA ILE A 98 23.38 10.17 3.51
C ILE A 98 24.45 9.07 3.69
N GLU A 99 25.36 9.25 4.64
CA GLU A 99 26.34 8.25 5.02
C GLU A 99 25.75 7.25 6.01
N TYR A 100 26.10 5.97 5.87
CA TYR A 100 25.68 4.88 6.75
C TYR A 100 26.90 4.20 7.38
N PRO A 101 26.80 3.64 8.60
CA PRO A 101 25.59 3.48 9.43
C PRO A 101 25.08 4.79 10.03
N VAL A 102 23.81 4.82 10.39
CA VAL A 102 23.21 5.99 11.07
C VAL A 102 23.77 6.14 12.49
N GLY A 103 23.76 7.37 13.02
CA GLY A 103 24.26 7.68 14.35
C GLY A 103 23.49 6.98 15.48
N THR A 104 24.15 6.77 16.62
CA THR A 104 23.51 6.23 17.83
C THR A 104 22.40 7.18 18.31
N GLY A 105 21.30 6.61 18.80
CA GLY A 105 20.11 7.37 19.18
C GLY A 105 19.13 7.67 18.03
N THR A 106 19.40 7.21 16.80
CA THR A 106 18.41 7.26 15.72
C THR A 106 17.14 6.49 16.15
N PRO A 107 15.94 7.11 16.10
CA PRO A 107 14.71 6.47 16.56
C PRO A 107 14.41 5.15 15.85
N MET A 108 13.84 4.19 16.58
CA MET A 108 13.39 2.92 15.99
C MET A 108 12.18 3.15 15.08
N LEU A 109 12.18 2.52 13.90
CA LEU A 109 11.04 2.56 12.98
C LEU A 109 9.91 1.60 13.39
N SER A 110 10.23 0.51 14.08
CA SER A 110 9.26 -0.56 14.40
C SER A 110 8.01 -0.10 15.15
N PRO A 111 8.05 0.83 16.13
CA PRO A 111 6.83 1.24 16.84
C PRO A 111 5.90 2.13 16.00
N GLY A 112 6.42 2.76 14.94
CA GLY A 112 5.68 3.64 14.05
C GLY A 112 4.82 2.91 13.02
N ILE A 113 5.13 1.65 12.73
CA ILE A 113 4.35 0.82 11.81
C ILE A 113 3.11 0.32 12.53
N LYS A 114 1.94 0.59 11.93
CA LYS A 114 0.64 0.12 12.44
C LYS A 114 0.02 -0.82 11.40
N TRP A 115 -0.65 -1.84 11.89
CA TRP A 115 -1.40 -2.80 11.09
C TRP A 115 -2.86 -2.74 11.49
N ASP A 116 -3.73 -3.11 10.55
CA ASP A 116 -5.14 -3.33 10.85
C ASP A 116 -5.30 -4.67 11.60
N HIS A 117 -5.46 -4.59 12.92
CA HIS A 117 -5.69 -5.73 13.80
C HIS A 117 -7.20 -5.98 14.06
N SER A 118 -8.08 -5.52 13.17
CA SER A 118 -9.54 -5.77 13.29
C SER A 118 -9.92 -7.25 13.26
N ARG A 119 -9.04 -8.11 12.72
CA ARG A 119 -9.26 -9.55 12.62
C ARG A 119 -8.44 -10.29 13.68
N GLY A 120 -9.11 -11.15 14.43
CA GLY A 120 -8.47 -12.12 15.33
C GLY A 120 -8.08 -13.39 14.58
N TRP A 121 -7.03 -14.05 15.07
CA TRP A 121 -6.60 -15.37 14.62
C TRP A 121 -6.90 -16.39 15.71
N VAL A 122 -7.20 -17.63 15.34
CA VAL A 122 -7.40 -18.70 16.32
C VAL A 122 -6.06 -18.95 17.02
N VAL A 123 -6.06 -18.78 18.33
CA VAL A 123 -4.93 -19.10 19.20
C VAL A 123 -5.36 -20.31 20.03
N PRO A 124 -4.61 -21.42 20.01
CA PRO A 124 -4.95 -22.60 20.79
C PRO A 124 -5.12 -22.25 22.26
N SER A 125 -6.22 -22.70 22.86
CA SER A 125 -6.45 -22.56 24.30
C SER A 125 -5.77 -23.70 25.07
N TRP A 126 -5.52 -23.53 26.36
CA TRP A 126 -4.84 -24.56 27.15
C TRP A 126 -5.68 -25.84 27.25
N GLU A 127 -7.01 -25.73 27.16
CA GLU A 127 -7.96 -26.84 27.16
C GLU A 127 -7.78 -27.79 25.97
N GLU A 128 -7.31 -27.28 24.83
CA GLU A 128 -7.01 -28.11 23.64
C GLU A 128 -5.85 -29.07 23.87
N PHE A 129 -5.00 -28.80 24.87
CA PHE A 129 -3.88 -29.67 25.25
C PHE A 129 -4.25 -30.69 26.32
N LEU A 130 -5.45 -30.60 26.92
CA LEU A 130 -5.89 -31.60 27.87
C LEU A 130 -6.29 -32.89 27.14
N PRO A 131 -5.91 -34.07 27.66
CA PRO A 131 -6.49 -35.31 27.20
C PRO A 131 -7.99 -35.28 27.46
N ASP A 132 -8.77 -35.66 26.45
CA ASP A 132 -10.24 -35.66 26.53
C ASP A 132 -10.69 -36.41 27.80
N SER A 133 -11.43 -35.71 28.68
CA SER A 133 -11.93 -36.27 29.95
C SER A 133 -12.88 -37.46 29.72
N SER A 134 -13.40 -37.61 28.50
CA SER A 134 -14.10 -38.80 28.05
C SER A 134 -13.22 -40.07 28.05
N ILE A 135 -11.91 -39.93 27.86
CA ILE A 135 -10.93 -41.03 27.93
C ILE A 135 -10.77 -41.50 29.38
N PHE A 136 -10.73 -40.56 30.33
CA PHE A 136 -10.56 -40.87 31.75
C PHE A 136 -11.80 -41.57 32.33
N THR A 137 -12.99 -41.08 32.00
CA THR A 137 -14.27 -41.67 32.44
C THR A 137 -14.54 -43.04 31.80
N LYS A 138 -14.20 -43.24 30.51
CA LYS A 138 -14.27 -44.57 29.86
C LYS A 138 -13.29 -45.58 30.44
N THR A 139 -12.13 -45.13 30.90
CA THR A 139 -11.13 -46.03 31.49
C THR A 139 -11.58 -46.49 32.87
N ILE A 140 -12.06 -45.58 33.73
CA ILE A 140 -12.54 -45.94 35.08
C ILE A 140 -13.75 -46.86 35.04
N SER A 141 -14.70 -46.66 34.11
CA SER A 141 -15.87 -47.55 33.98
C SER A 141 -15.49 -48.97 33.54
N LYS A 142 -14.50 -49.12 32.65
CA LYS A 142 -13.96 -50.44 32.27
C LYS A 142 -13.34 -51.19 33.45
N TRP A 143 -12.57 -50.53 34.30
CA TRP A 143 -11.93 -51.16 35.46
C TRP A 143 -12.94 -51.49 36.57
N HIS A 144 -13.96 -50.66 36.80
CA HIS A 144 -15.04 -50.98 37.75
C HIS A 144 -15.83 -52.22 37.33
N ILE A 145 -16.17 -52.36 36.04
CA ILE A 145 -16.85 -53.56 35.54
C ILE A 145 -15.95 -54.80 35.69
N PHE A 146 -14.65 -54.69 35.40
CA PHE A 146 -13.72 -55.81 35.52
C PHE A 146 -13.56 -56.29 36.97
N VAL A 147 -13.46 -55.38 37.95
CA VAL A 147 -13.37 -55.73 39.38
C VAL A 147 -14.67 -56.38 39.87
N LEU A 148 -15.84 -55.89 39.44
CA LEU A 148 -17.12 -56.52 39.77
C LEU A 148 -17.26 -57.91 39.12
N LEU A 149 -16.78 -58.11 37.89
CA LEU A 149 -16.86 -59.41 37.22
C LEU A 149 -15.93 -60.45 37.87
N VAL A 150 -14.70 -60.07 38.19
CA VAL A 150 -13.74 -60.97 38.86
C VAL A 150 -14.21 -61.29 40.29
N GLY A 151 -14.74 -60.31 41.02
CA GLY A 151 -15.34 -60.53 42.33
C GLY A 151 -16.55 -61.48 42.29
N TYR A 152 -17.43 -61.33 41.29
CA TYR A 152 -18.60 -62.18 41.12
C TYR A 152 -18.25 -63.63 40.74
N ILE A 153 -17.24 -63.83 39.88
CA ILE A 153 -16.75 -65.17 39.51
C ILE A 153 -16.14 -65.87 40.73
N SER A 154 -15.36 -65.15 41.54
CA SER A 154 -14.74 -65.69 42.76
C SER A 154 -15.78 -66.13 43.81
N LEU A 155 -16.85 -65.34 43.99
CA LEU A 155 -17.94 -65.67 44.92
C LEU A 155 -18.79 -66.87 44.47
N LYS A 156 -18.94 -67.11 43.16
CA LYS A 156 -19.65 -68.30 42.66
C LYS A 156 -18.83 -69.59 42.75
N GLN A 157 -17.51 -69.51 42.70
CA GLN A 157 -16.65 -70.68 42.91
C GLN A 157 -16.60 -71.14 44.38
N LEU A 158 -16.88 -70.24 45.33
CA LEU A 158 -16.96 -70.56 46.77
C LEU A 158 -18.33 -71.09 47.23
N SER A 159 -19.37 -71.05 46.39
CA SER A 159 -20.72 -71.53 46.74
C SER A 159 -21.08 -72.87 46.11
N LEU A 160 -20.11 -73.59 45.52
CA LEU A 160 -20.31 -74.85 44.80
C LEU A 160 -19.48 -76.03 45.34
N ASP A 161 -18.88 -75.87 46.53
CA ASP A 161 -18.32 -76.97 47.34
C ASP A 161 -19.16 -77.19 48.60
#